data_AF-A0A1X7TTJ5-F1
#
_entry.id   AF-A0A1X7TTJ5-F1
#
_cell.length_a   1.000
_cell.length_b   1.000
_cell.length_c   1.000
_cell.angle_alpha   90.00
_cell.angle_beta   90.00
_cell.angle_gamma   90.00
#
_symmetry.space_group_name_H-M   'P 1'
#
loop_
_entity.id
_entity.type
_entity.pdbx_description
1 polymer ?
#
loop_
_entity_poly.entity_id
_entity_poly.type
_entity_poly.pdbx_seq_one_letter_code
_entity_poly.pdbx_strand_id
1 'polypeptide(L)' 'VRQQVLSQIHIGHQGVTKCKKRARLSVWWPCLSQDSQRLFECCHSYRVSQEQRAETLISSPFPALVWQQ' A
#
# COMPACT_ATOMS: atom_id res chain seq x y z
N VAL A 1 4.81 8.53 22.81
CA VAL A 1 5.96 9.05 22.04
C VAL A 1 6.12 8.41 20.66
N ARG A 2 6.51 7.12 20.51
CA ARG A 2 6.72 6.47 19.18
C ARG A 2 5.53 6.63 18.23
N GLN A 3 4.31 6.37 18.72
CA GLN A 3 3.07 6.52 17.93
C GLN A 3 2.83 7.96 17.47
N GLN A 4 3.08 8.96 18.31
CA GLN A 4 2.96 10.37 17.92
C GLN A 4 3.95 10.74 16.83
N VAL A 5 5.21 10.29 16.95
CA VAL A 5 6.24 10.55 15.92
C VAL A 5 5.84 9.93 14.58
N LEU A 6 5.37 8.69 14.58
CA LEU A 6 4.94 8.03 13.34
C LEU A 6 3.69 8.69 12.75
N SER A 7 2.76 9.15 13.58
CA SER A 7 1.61 9.94 13.15
C SER A 7 2.05 11.23 12.45
N GLN A 8 3.03 11.95 13.00
CA GLN A 8 3.60 13.16 12.38
C GLN A 8 4.28 12.87 11.03
N ILE A 9 5.05 11.77 10.95
CA ILE A 9 5.70 11.34 9.69
C ILE A 9 4.64 10.96 8.63
N HIS A 10 3.50 10.43 9.06
CA HIS A 10 2.41 9.99 8.21
C HIS A 10 1.53 11.13 7.66
N ILE A 11 1.64 12.35 8.21
CA ILE A 11 0.84 13.52 7.79
C ILE A 11 0.93 13.75 6.28
N GLY A 12 -0.22 13.98 5.66
CA GLY A 12 -0.35 14.25 4.23
C GLY A 12 -0.26 13.00 3.35
N HIS A 13 -0.31 11.79 3.91
CA HIS A 13 -0.46 10.52 3.20
C HIS A 13 0.47 10.36 1.98
N GLN A 14 1.74 10.75 2.13
CA GLN A 14 2.69 10.96 1.03
C GLN A 14 3.21 9.67 0.37
N GLY A 15 2.60 8.52 0.68
CA GLY A 15 3.05 7.20 0.28
C GLY A 15 4.17 6.61 1.16
N VAL A 16 4.31 5.29 1.11
CA VAL A 16 5.24 4.51 1.94
C VAL A 16 6.69 4.93 1.78
N THR A 17 7.15 5.15 0.55
CA THR A 17 8.57 5.43 0.28
C THR A 17 9.00 6.75 0.90
N LYS A 18 8.19 7.81 0.77
CA LYS A 18 8.46 9.12 1.38
C LYS A 18 8.38 9.05 2.91
N CYS A 19 7.36 8.39 3.45
CA CYS A 19 7.22 8.25 4.90
C CYS A 19 8.37 7.43 5.51
N LYS A 20 8.80 6.33 4.86
CA LYS A 20 9.98 5.56 5.30
C LYS A 20 11.26 6.38 5.26
N LYS A 21 11.48 7.17 4.21
CA LYS A 21 12.64 8.06 4.11
C LYS A 21 12.64 9.11 5.23
N ARG A 22 11.50 9.76 5.48
CA ARG A 22 11.35 10.71 6.60
C ARG A 22 11.61 10.04 7.95
N ALA A 23 11.02 8.87 8.19
CA ALA A 23 11.24 8.13 9.43
C ALA A 23 12.72 7.86 9.69
N ARG A 24 13.46 7.37 8.69
CA ARG A 24 14.90 7.08 8.79
C ARG A 24 15.77 8.32 9.04
N LEU A 25 15.34 9.49 8.54
CA LEU A 25 16.07 10.74 8.70
C LEU A 25 15.76 11.44 10.03
N SER A 26 14.56 11.24 10.58
CA SER A 26 14.10 11.95 11.77
C SER A 26 14.37 11.19 13.07
N VAL A 27 14.28 9.87 13.06
CA VAL A 27 14.30 9.06 14.28
C VAL A 27 14.88 7.67 14.07
N TRP A 28 15.35 7.06 15.15
CA TRP A 28 15.84 5.69 15.16
C TRP A 28 15.35 4.92 16.40
N TRP A 29 14.91 3.68 16.21
CA TRP A 29 14.66 2.70 17.27
C TRP A 29 14.52 1.28 16.69
N PRO A 30 14.63 0.22 17.52
CA PRO A 30 14.46 -1.16 17.10
C PRO A 30 13.06 -1.42 16.49
N CYS A 31 13.03 -2.08 15.33
CA CYS A 31 11.82 -2.38 14.56
C CYS A 31 11.06 -1.17 13.97
N LEU A 32 11.70 -0.01 13.80
CA LEU A 32 11.09 1.17 13.14
C LEU A 32 10.42 0.86 11.80
N SER A 33 11.06 0.03 10.96
CA SER A 33 10.50 -0.37 9.66
C SER A 33 9.18 -1.11 9.81
N GLN A 34 9.06 -1.98 10.82
CA GLN A 34 7.84 -2.77 11.06
C GLN A 34 6.73 -1.90 11.68
N ASP A 35 7.08 -1.02 12.62
CA ASP A 35 6.12 -0.09 13.22
C ASP A 35 5.53 0.86 12.18
N SER A 36 6.38 1.40 11.28
CA SER A 36 5.92 2.29 10.21
C SER A 36 5.02 1.55 9.21
N GLN A 37 5.33 0.29 8.88
CA GLN A 37 4.49 -0.55 8.01
C GLN A 37 3.07 -0.72 8.53
N ARG A 38 2.91 -1.05 9.82
CA ARG A 38 1.59 -1.19 10.45
C ARG A 38 0.75 0.08 10.32
N LEU A 39 1.39 1.24 10.43
CA LEU A 39 0.70 2.52 10.27
C LEU A 39 0.21 2.76 8.84
N PHE A 40 0.97 2.30 7.83
CA PHE A 40 0.56 2.39 6.43
C PHE A 40 -0.55 1.38 6.08
N GLU A 41 -0.52 0.18 6.67
CA GLU A 41 -1.56 -0.85 6.49
C GLU A 41 -2.93 -0.41 7.05
N CYS A 42 -2.93 0.32 8.16
CA CYS A 42 -4.15 0.89 8.73
C CYS A 42 -4.64 2.16 8.01
N CYS A 43 -3.82 2.75 7.13
CA CYS A 43 -4.17 3.99 6.45
C CYS A 43 -5.04 3.74 5.22
N HIS A 44 -6.30 4.19 5.26
CA HIS A 44 -7.23 4.05 4.13
C HIS A 44 -6.72 4.74 2.85
N SER A 45 -6.26 5.99 2.94
CA SER A 45 -5.75 6.74 1.77
C SER A 45 -4.58 6.04 1.09
N TYR A 46 -3.69 5.42 1.87
CA TYR A 46 -2.58 4.65 1.33
C TYR A 46 -3.07 3.39 0.60
N ARG A 47 -4.03 2.65 1.18
CA ARG A 47 -4.57 1.43 0.57
C ARG A 47 -5.25 1.71 -0.76
N VAL A 48 -6.02 2.79 -0.86
CA VAL A 48 -6.70 3.19 -2.09
C VAL A 48 -5.72 3.71 -3.13
N SER A 49 -4.63 4.37 -2.71
CA SER A 49 -3.61 4.88 -3.63
C SER A 49 -2.63 3.82 -4.13
N GLN A 50 -2.75 2.56 -3.72
CA GLN A 50 -1.94 1.49 -4.30
C GLN A 50 -2.45 1.18 -5.71
N GLU A 51 -1.54 1.18 -6.70
CA GLU A 51 -1.86 0.64 -8.02
C GLU A 51 -2.38 -0.79 -7.86
N GLN A 52 -3.65 -0.99 -8.16
CA GLN A 52 -4.22 -2.33 -8.33
C GLN A 52 -3.79 -2.82 -9.70
N ARG A 53 -3.01 -3.91 -9.73
CA ARG A 53 -2.69 -4.58 -10.98
C ARG A 53 -3.99 -5.10 -11.57
N ALA A 54 -4.29 -4.71 -12.81
CA ALA A 54 -5.40 -5.29 -13.55
C ALA A 54 -5.22 -6.81 -13.62
N GLU A 55 -6.27 -7.55 -13.27
CA GLU A 55 -6.27 -8.99 -13.41
C GLU A 55 -6.03 -9.37 -14.87
N THR A 56 -5.32 -10.48 -15.08
CA THR A 56 -5.06 -10.98 -16.43
C THR A 56 -6.40 -11.29 -17.09
N LEU A 57 -6.57 -10.84 -18.34
CA LEU A 57 -7.73 -11.20 -19.13
C LEU A 57 -7.80 -12.72 -19.27
N ILE A 58 -8.88 -13.30 -18.77
CA ILE A 58 -9.19 -14.71 -18.99
C ILE A 58 -9.89 -14.80 -20.35
N SER A 59 -9.26 -15.48 -21.31
CA SER A 59 -9.91 -15.75 -22.60
C SER A 59 -11.01 -16.77 -22.39
N SER A 60 -12.22 -16.47 -22.88
CA SER A 60 -13.26 -17.48 -23.06
C SER A 60 -12.85 -18.42 -24.20
N PRO A 61 -13.11 -19.75 -24.11
CA PRO A 61 -12.96 -20.64 -25.25
C PRO A 61 -13.91 -20.26 -26.38
N PHE A 62 -13.51 -20.52 -27.62
CA PHE A 62 -14.40 -20.33 -28.77
C PHE A 62 -15.57 -21.33 -28.68
N PRO A 63 -16.82 -20.90 -28.96
CA PRO A 63 -17.96 -21.81 -28.94
C PRO A 63 -17.77 -22.91 -29.98
N ALA A 64 -18.00 -24.18 -29.61
CA ALA A 64 -17.81 -25.31 -30.51
C ALA A 64 -18.81 -25.32 -31.68
N LEU A 65 -19.95 -24.65 -31.52
CA LEU A 65 -21.04 -24.58 -32.50
C LEU A 65 -21.58 -23.15 -32.58
N VAL A 66 -22.04 -22.77 -33.77
CA VAL A 66 -22.52 -21.42 -34.12
C VAL A 66 -23.64 -20.85 -33.23
N TRP A 67 -24.35 -21.69 -32.45
CA TRP A 67 -25.47 -21.27 -31.59
C TRP A 67 -25.38 -21.78 -30.14
N GLN A 68 -24.20 -22.21 -29.69
CA GLN A 68 -24.05 -22.72 -28.32
C GLN A 68 -23.79 -21.56 -27.35
N GLN A 69 -24.74 -21.30 -26.45
CA GLN A 69 -24.57 -20.39 -25.30
C GLN A 69 -23.78 -21.06 -24.19
#